data_AF-A0A9P0EZS4-F1
#
_entry.id   AF-A0A9P0EZS4-F1
#
_cell.length_a   1.000
_cell.length_b   1.000
_cell.length_c   1.000
_cell.angle_alpha   90.00
_cell.angle_beta   90.00
_cell.angle_gamma   90.00
#
_symmetry.space_group_name_H-M   'P 1'
#
loop_
_entity.id
_entity.type
_entity.pdbx_description
1 polymer ?
#
loop_
_entity_poly.entity_id
_entity_poly.type
_entity_poly.pdbx_seq_one_letter_code
_entity_poly.pdbx_strand_id
1 'polypeptide(L)'
;MTQAKKEDLERLLDAEPASEATPTSETAPNSETAPTSEPSINNILRKRRVALQNLEVQANKMKKQSDAKFSPVAVGKTVLVLIPAVDRSRTDSRNVTAVLLEEKDGFCKIGTTEGVICYLYTRSQFTPCSSDLVPFESVPSTEKSLRQIVSSASVSGGQGMQKEM
;
A
#
# COMPACT_ATOMS: atom_id res chain seq x y z
N MET A 1 8.83 -11.93 -34.58
CA MET A 1 9.94 -11.74 -33.63
C MET A 1 9.37 -11.58 -32.22
N THR A 2 9.50 -12.46 -31.24
CA THR A 2 9.73 -13.91 -31.18
C THR A 2 9.19 -14.27 -29.79
N GLN A 3 8.27 -15.23 -29.69
CA GLN A 3 7.76 -15.81 -28.44
C GLN A 3 8.88 -16.16 -27.43
N ALA A 4 10.08 -16.43 -27.94
CA ALA A 4 11.30 -16.67 -27.17
C ALA A 4 11.57 -15.66 -26.03
N LYS A 5 11.30 -14.35 -26.23
CA LYS A 5 11.62 -13.36 -25.18
C LYS A 5 10.70 -13.43 -23.94
N LYS A 6 9.53 -14.06 -24.06
CA LYS A 6 8.57 -14.13 -22.96
C LYS A 6 8.83 -15.37 -22.09
N GLU A 7 9.18 -16.49 -22.72
CA GLU A 7 9.51 -17.75 -22.04
C GLU A 7 10.85 -17.70 -21.30
N ASP A 8 11.84 -16.95 -21.82
CA ASP A 8 13.13 -16.77 -21.16
C ASP A 8 13.03 -15.96 -19.86
N LEU A 9 11.99 -15.11 -19.72
CA LEU A 9 11.77 -14.31 -18.51
C LEU A 9 11.08 -15.13 -17.40
N GLU A 10 10.32 -16.15 -17.77
CA GLU A 10 9.61 -17.03 -16.84
C GLU A 10 10.58 -18.06 -16.24
N ARG A 11 11.57 -18.54 -17.00
CA ARG A 11 12.60 -19.49 -16.52
C ARG A 11 13.63 -18.90 -15.54
N LEU A 12 13.73 -17.58 -15.44
CA LEU A 12 14.67 -16.91 -14.53
C LEU A 12 14.13 -16.74 -13.10
N LEU A 13 12.87 -17.14 -12.87
CA LEU A 13 12.18 -17.05 -11.57
C LEU A 13 12.11 -18.39 -10.83
N ASP A 14 12.40 -19.51 -11.51
CA ASP A 14 12.30 -20.88 -10.97
C ASP A 14 13.67 -21.49 -10.59
N ALA A 15 14.76 -20.72 -10.62
CA ALA A 15 16.06 -21.20 -10.19
C ALA A 15 16.12 -21.30 -8.65
N GLU A 16 15.98 -22.53 -8.13
CA GLU A 16 16.28 -22.85 -6.74
C GLU A 16 17.72 -22.43 -6.38
N PRO A 17 17.95 -21.87 -5.17
CA PRO A 17 19.30 -21.64 -4.69
C PRO A 17 19.98 -22.97 -4.35
N ALA A 18 21.03 -23.30 -5.10
CA ALA A 18 21.93 -24.41 -4.80
C ALA A 18 22.55 -24.28 -3.40
N SER A 19 22.62 -25.43 -2.73
CA SER A 19 23.09 -25.73 -1.38
C SER A 19 24.48 -25.20 -0.98
N GLU A 20 24.55 -24.71 0.26
CA GLU A 20 25.47 -25.10 1.35
C GLU A 20 26.96 -25.37 1.03
N ALA A 21 27.84 -24.52 1.58
CA ALA A 21 29.12 -24.96 2.16
C ALA A 21 29.61 -23.92 3.19
N THR A 22 29.76 -24.37 4.44
CA THR A 22 30.50 -23.70 5.51
C THR A 22 31.99 -23.62 5.18
N PRO A 23 32.75 -22.70 5.83
CA PRO A 23 34.00 -23.20 6.39
C PRO A 23 34.36 -22.59 7.75
N THR A 24 34.79 -23.46 8.66
CA THR A 24 35.59 -23.16 9.84
C THR A 24 37.08 -23.25 9.49
N SER A 25 37.90 -22.54 10.27
CA SER A 25 39.35 -22.65 10.54
C SER A 25 40.36 -21.92 9.62
N GLU A 26 40.96 -20.89 10.24
CA GLU A 26 42.40 -20.55 10.35
C GLU A 26 43.34 -20.79 9.16
N THR A 27 43.93 -19.70 8.63
CA THR A 27 45.38 -19.37 8.69
C THR A 27 45.68 -18.23 7.71
N ALA A 28 46.23 -17.12 8.20
CA ALA A 28 46.83 -16.07 7.37
C ALA A 28 48.18 -16.56 6.81
N PRO A 29 48.57 -16.13 5.59
CA PRO A 29 49.49 -15.00 5.55
C PRO A 29 49.21 -13.99 4.42
N ASN A 30 49.64 -12.77 4.71
CA ASN A 30 49.69 -11.58 3.86
C ASN A 30 50.02 -11.81 2.39
N SER A 31 49.30 -11.09 1.52
CA SER A 31 49.93 -10.36 0.42
C SER A 31 49.16 -9.07 0.15
N GLU A 32 49.82 -7.94 0.42
CA GLU A 32 49.44 -6.60 0.00
C GLU A 32 49.13 -6.58 -1.51
N THR A 33 47.88 -6.29 -1.86
CA THR A 33 47.55 -5.27 -2.86
C THR A 33 46.03 -5.08 -2.85
N ALA A 34 45.57 -4.01 -2.23
CA ALA A 34 44.26 -3.45 -2.57
C ALA A 34 44.45 -2.67 -3.88
N PRO A 35 43.92 -3.11 -5.03
CA PRO A 35 43.80 -2.20 -6.15
C PRO A 35 42.69 -1.23 -5.82
N THR A 36 43.04 -0.09 -5.23
CA THR A 36 42.21 1.11 -5.21
C THR A 36 42.14 1.65 -6.63
N SER A 37 41.46 0.92 -7.53
CA SER A 37 41.15 1.41 -8.86
C SER A 37 39.95 2.34 -8.73
N GLU A 38 40.15 3.64 -8.94
CA GLU A 38 39.05 4.59 -9.03
C GLU A 38 37.99 4.05 -9.98
N PRO A 39 36.69 4.04 -9.59
CA PRO A 39 35.67 3.47 -10.43
C PRO A 39 35.57 4.31 -11.71
N SER A 40 36.01 3.73 -12.84
CA SER A 40 35.83 4.31 -14.16
C SER A 40 34.39 4.80 -14.34
N ILE A 41 34.21 6.01 -14.88
CA ILE A 41 32.90 6.64 -15.10
C ILE A 41 31.92 5.67 -15.79
N ASN A 42 32.41 4.86 -16.73
CA ASN A 42 31.61 3.84 -17.42
C ASN A 42 31.06 2.75 -16.49
N ASN A 43 31.85 2.31 -15.50
CA ASN A 43 31.40 1.35 -14.50
C ASN A 43 30.32 1.95 -13.59
N ILE A 44 30.45 3.24 -13.23
CA ILE A 44 29.43 3.96 -12.44
C ILE A 44 28.11 4.02 -13.21
N LEU A 45 28.15 4.43 -14.49
CA LEU A 45 26.96 4.53 -15.32
C LEU A 45 26.27 3.17 -15.53
N ARG A 46 27.06 2.11 -15.76
CA ARG A 46 26.53 0.74 -15.87
C ARG A 46 25.84 0.33 -14.57
N LYS A 47 26.49 0.49 -13.42
CA LYS A 47 25.90 0.15 -12.11
C LYS A 47 24.61 0.92 -11.83
N ARG A 48 24.55 2.21 -12.17
CA ARG A 48 23.33 3.03 -12.05
C ARG A 48 22.19 2.49 -12.92
N ARG A 49 22.46 2.12 -14.17
CA ARG A 49 21.44 1.54 -15.06
C ARG A 49 20.88 0.23 -14.51
N VAL A 50 21.76 -0.66 -14.03
CA VAL A 50 21.34 -1.94 -13.42
C VAL A 50 20.55 -1.68 -12.14
N ALA A 51 20.97 -0.73 -11.30
CA ALA A 51 20.23 -0.37 -10.09
C ALA A 51 18.83 0.16 -10.41
N LEU A 52 18.68 1.01 -11.42
CA LEU A 52 17.37 1.49 -11.88
C LEU A 52 16.47 0.34 -12.34
N GLN A 53 17.00 -0.57 -13.18
CA GLN A 53 16.25 -1.74 -13.63
C GLN A 53 15.82 -2.63 -12.46
N ASN A 54 16.69 -2.86 -11.49
CA ASN A 54 16.36 -3.66 -10.31
C ASN A 54 15.29 -2.99 -9.45
N LEU A 55 15.32 -1.66 -9.31
CA LEU A 55 14.28 -0.90 -8.62
C LEU A 55 12.93 -1.01 -9.33
N GLU A 56 12.90 -0.94 -10.67
CA GLU A 56 11.67 -1.12 -11.46
C GLU A 56 11.11 -2.54 -11.29
N VAL A 57 11.95 -3.57 -11.35
CA VAL A 57 11.54 -4.96 -11.13
C VAL A 57 10.98 -5.13 -9.72
N GLN A 58 11.65 -4.56 -8.72
CA GLN A 58 11.21 -4.63 -7.32
C GLN A 58 9.91 -3.89 -7.09
N ALA A 59 9.74 -2.68 -7.64
CA ALA A 59 8.48 -1.92 -7.56
C ALA A 59 7.32 -2.69 -8.18
N ASN A 60 7.52 -3.31 -9.35
CA ASN A 60 6.52 -4.15 -10.00
C ASN A 60 6.17 -5.39 -9.16
N LYS A 61 7.17 -6.03 -8.55
CA LYS A 61 6.96 -7.16 -7.63
C LYS A 61 6.13 -6.74 -6.43
N MET A 62 6.46 -5.62 -5.79
CA MET A 62 5.74 -5.09 -4.64
C MET A 62 4.29 -4.75 -4.99
N LYS A 63 4.05 -4.12 -6.15
CA LYS A 63 2.71 -3.81 -6.63
C LYS A 63 1.87 -5.07 -6.82
N LYS A 64 2.38 -6.06 -7.56
CA LYS A 64 1.69 -7.34 -7.78
C LYS A 64 1.35 -8.05 -6.46
N GLN A 65 2.28 -8.03 -5.49
CA GLN A 65 2.03 -8.61 -4.17
C GLN A 65 0.93 -7.86 -3.41
N SER A 66 0.90 -6.53 -3.49
CA SER A 66 -0.15 -5.72 -2.88
C SER A 66 -1.51 -6.00 -3.52
N ASP A 67 -1.59 -6.01 -4.85
CA ASP A 67 -2.85 -6.24 -5.58
C ASP A 67 -3.39 -7.65 -5.33
N ALA A 68 -2.52 -8.66 -5.17
CA ALA A 68 -2.91 -10.00 -4.79
C ALA A 68 -3.45 -10.09 -3.36
N LYS A 69 -2.89 -9.30 -2.43
CA LYS A 69 -3.33 -9.27 -1.02
C LYS A 69 -4.65 -8.54 -0.84
N PHE A 70 -4.88 -7.48 -1.60
CA PHE A 70 -6.04 -6.62 -1.44
C PHE A 70 -6.91 -6.66 -2.71
N SER A 71 -7.86 -7.60 -2.74
CA SER A 71 -8.78 -7.77 -3.86
C SER A 71 -9.57 -6.48 -4.15
N PRO A 72 -9.79 -6.11 -5.42
CA PRO A 72 -10.56 -4.91 -5.78
C PRO A 72 -11.98 -4.98 -5.24
N VAL A 73 -12.59 -3.80 -4.98
CA VAL A 73 -13.95 -3.67 -4.45
C VAL A 73 -14.78 -2.90 -5.47
N ALA A 74 -15.97 -3.41 -5.78
CA ALA A 74 -16.87 -2.76 -6.72
C ALA A 74 -17.44 -1.46 -6.14
N VAL A 75 -17.61 -0.46 -7.01
CA VAL A 75 -18.31 0.80 -6.68
C VAL A 75 -19.73 0.47 -6.19
N GLY A 76 -20.20 1.21 -5.18
CA GLY A 76 -21.49 0.99 -4.52
C GLY A 76 -21.47 -0.01 -3.38
N LYS A 77 -20.37 -0.73 -3.15
CA LYS A 77 -20.24 -1.65 -2.03
C LYS A 77 -19.91 -0.95 -0.73
N THR A 78 -20.43 -1.52 0.37
CA THR A 78 -20.13 -1.03 1.71
C THR A 78 -18.72 -1.46 2.13
N VAL A 79 -17.98 -0.52 2.69
CA VAL A 79 -16.60 -0.66 3.19
C VAL A 79 -16.51 -0.12 4.61
N LEU A 80 -15.52 -0.64 5.36
CA LEU A 80 -15.24 -0.28 6.73
C LEU A 80 -13.89 0.44 6.79
N VAL A 81 -13.91 1.68 7.25
CA VAL A 81 -12.70 2.51 7.44
C VAL A 81 -12.34 2.55 8.92
N LEU A 82 -11.11 2.18 9.27
CA LEU A 82 -10.65 2.17 10.66
C LEU A 82 -10.50 3.59 11.21
N ILE A 83 -10.99 3.83 12.42
CA ILE A 83 -10.84 5.10 13.12
C ILE A 83 -9.58 5.06 14.00
N PRO A 84 -8.68 6.06 13.91
CA PRO A 84 -7.57 6.19 14.84
C PRO A 84 -8.03 6.28 16.29
N ALA A 85 -7.26 5.71 17.21
CA ALA A 85 -7.63 5.70 18.63
C ALA A 85 -7.81 7.11 19.24
N VAL A 86 -7.09 8.11 18.73
CA VAL A 86 -7.18 9.51 19.18
C VAL A 86 -8.49 10.20 18.81
N ASP A 87 -9.11 9.79 17.71
CA ASP A 87 -10.36 10.38 17.21
C ASP A 87 -11.59 9.64 17.74
N ARG A 88 -11.39 8.52 18.45
CA ARG A 88 -12.44 7.58 18.86
C ARG A 88 -12.66 7.62 20.37
N SER A 89 -13.91 7.82 20.81
CA SER A 89 -14.23 7.63 22.22
C SER A 89 -14.15 6.15 22.62
N ARG A 90 -14.11 5.86 23.92
CA ARG A 90 -14.11 4.47 24.40
C ARG A 90 -15.39 3.70 24.05
N THR A 91 -16.48 4.43 23.89
CA THR A 91 -17.81 3.87 23.59
C THR A 91 -18.08 3.79 22.09
N ASP A 92 -17.31 4.53 21.27
CA ASP A 92 -17.51 4.58 19.83
C ASP A 92 -17.02 3.30 19.12
N SER A 93 -17.71 2.99 18.02
CA SER A 93 -17.33 1.90 17.12
C SER A 93 -15.92 2.09 16.56
N ARG A 94 -15.21 0.99 16.28
CA ARG A 94 -13.83 1.04 15.75
C ARG A 94 -13.75 1.50 14.30
N ASN A 95 -14.83 1.31 13.54
CA ASN A 95 -14.84 1.52 12.10
C ASN A 95 -16.01 2.43 11.73
N VAL A 96 -15.78 3.31 10.77
CA VAL A 96 -16.85 4.02 10.06
C VAL A 96 -17.35 3.14 8.93
N THR A 97 -18.67 2.94 8.87
CA THR A 97 -19.32 2.28 7.73
C THR A 97 -19.52 3.28 6.61
N ALA A 98 -19.03 2.95 5.43
CA ALA A 98 -19.00 3.84 4.28
C ALA A 98 -19.29 3.07 2.98
N VAL A 99 -19.46 3.77 1.87
CA VAL A 99 -19.72 3.23 0.53
C VAL A 99 -18.60 3.69 -0.39
N LEU A 100 -18.12 2.78 -1.24
CA LEU A 100 -17.18 3.13 -2.30
C LEU A 100 -17.90 3.91 -3.40
N LEU A 101 -17.51 5.16 -3.65
CA LEU A 101 -18.15 6.04 -4.63
C LEU A 101 -17.50 5.99 -6.01
N GLU A 102 -16.17 6.00 -6.04
CA GLU A 102 -15.39 6.05 -7.26
C GLU A 102 -14.03 5.39 -7.02
N GLU A 103 -13.51 4.67 -8.01
CA GLU A 103 -12.14 4.19 -8.02
C GLU A 103 -11.43 4.77 -9.26
N LYS A 104 -10.33 5.50 -9.05
CA LYS A 104 -9.53 6.11 -10.10
C LYS A 104 -8.04 5.97 -9.79
N ASP A 105 -7.28 5.40 -10.72
CA ASP A 105 -5.82 5.24 -10.62
C ASP A 105 -5.33 4.56 -9.31
N GLY A 106 -6.13 3.63 -8.75
CA GLY A 106 -5.84 2.94 -7.49
C GLY A 106 -6.23 3.72 -6.22
N PHE A 107 -6.82 4.89 -6.38
CA PHE A 107 -7.39 5.70 -5.31
C PHE A 107 -8.92 5.59 -5.30
N CYS A 108 -9.46 5.44 -4.11
CA CYS A 108 -10.87 5.21 -3.83
C CYS A 108 -11.45 6.44 -3.14
N LYS A 109 -12.53 7.01 -3.69
CA LYS A 109 -13.38 7.96 -2.98
C LYS A 109 -14.43 7.20 -2.20
N ILE A 110 -14.57 7.56 -0.93
CA ILE A 110 -15.45 6.86 0.00
C ILE A 110 -16.44 7.86 0.60
N GLY A 111 -17.70 7.46 0.66
CA GLY A 111 -18.81 8.26 1.16
C GLY A 111 -19.49 7.62 2.35
N THR A 112 -19.97 8.44 3.27
CA THR A 112 -20.75 8.00 4.44
C THR A 112 -22.12 8.67 4.39
N THR A 113 -23.05 8.24 5.23
CA THR A 113 -24.35 8.92 5.38
C THR A 113 -24.21 10.40 5.77
N GLU A 114 -23.08 10.76 6.39
CA GLU A 114 -22.77 12.13 6.81
C GLU A 114 -22.14 12.99 5.71
N GLY A 115 -21.57 12.38 4.67
CA GLY A 115 -20.83 13.08 3.63
C GLY A 115 -19.69 12.27 3.02
N VAL A 116 -19.06 12.85 2.00
CA VAL A 116 -17.89 12.30 1.33
C VAL A 116 -16.65 12.58 2.16
N ILE A 117 -15.80 11.57 2.37
CA ILE A 117 -14.54 11.77 3.08
C ILE A 117 -13.60 12.56 2.16
N CYS A 118 -13.06 13.67 2.66
CA CYS A 118 -12.17 14.57 1.90
C CYS A 118 -10.90 13.87 1.37
N TYR A 119 -10.44 12.82 2.05
CA TYR A 119 -9.24 12.07 1.68
C TYR A 119 -9.55 10.93 0.71
N LEU A 120 -8.62 10.70 -0.22
CA LEU A 120 -8.61 9.51 -1.07
C LEU A 120 -7.95 8.34 -0.34
N TYR A 121 -8.58 7.17 -0.44
CA TYR A 121 -8.09 5.96 0.20
C TYR A 121 -7.44 5.02 -0.82
N THR A 122 -6.37 4.35 -0.42
CA THR A 122 -5.89 3.17 -1.16
C THR A 122 -6.68 1.95 -0.72
N ARG A 123 -6.79 0.94 -1.59
CA ARG A 123 -7.50 -0.30 -1.29
C ARG A 123 -7.10 -0.98 0.02
N SER A 124 -5.83 -0.87 0.45
CA SER A 124 -5.31 -1.45 1.69
C SER A 124 -5.80 -0.78 2.98
N GLN A 125 -6.38 0.42 2.90
CA GLN A 125 -6.74 1.23 4.06
C GLN A 125 -8.16 0.97 4.60
N PHE A 126 -8.95 0.16 3.90
CA PHE A 126 -10.30 -0.19 4.29
C PHE A 126 -10.58 -1.67 4.06
N THR A 127 -11.60 -2.18 4.75
CA THR A 127 -12.03 -3.58 4.63
C THR A 127 -13.39 -3.64 3.96
N PRO A 128 -13.61 -4.49 2.95
CA PRO A 128 -14.95 -4.67 2.38
C PRO A 128 -15.89 -5.24 3.45
N CYS A 129 -17.12 -4.73 3.50
CA CYS A 129 -18.15 -5.30 4.35
C CYS A 129 -18.80 -6.50 3.64
N SER A 130 -19.19 -7.52 4.41
CA SER A 130 -19.92 -8.68 3.87
C SER A 130 -21.34 -8.32 3.44
N SER A 131 -21.91 -7.25 4.00
CA SER A 131 -23.28 -6.82 3.77
C SER A 131 -23.31 -5.38 3.27
N ASP A 132 -24.26 -5.07 2.39
CA ASP A 132 -24.49 -3.71 1.92
C ASP A 132 -25.37 -2.97 2.93
N LEU A 133 -24.74 -2.20 3.82
CA LEU A 133 -25.40 -1.53 4.96
C LEU A 133 -25.84 -0.10 4.64
N VAL A 134 -25.14 0.56 3.73
CA VAL A 134 -25.39 1.96 3.37
C VAL A 134 -25.72 2.03 1.89
N PRO A 135 -26.89 2.58 1.49
CA PRO A 135 -27.25 2.71 0.09
C PRO A 135 -26.47 3.87 -0.55
N PHE A 136 -26.10 3.71 -1.82
CA PHE A 136 -25.31 4.67 -2.58
C PHE A 136 -25.95 6.08 -2.61
N GLU A 137 -27.27 6.15 -2.76
CA GLU A 137 -28.04 7.41 -2.83
C GLU A 137 -28.10 8.18 -1.50
N SER A 138 -27.79 7.53 -0.37
CA SER A 138 -27.84 8.18 0.95
C SER A 138 -26.64 9.05 1.27
N VAL A 139 -25.63 9.08 0.39
CA VAL A 139 -24.39 9.81 0.60
C VAL A 139 -24.55 11.25 0.11
N PRO A 140 -24.53 12.27 1.00
CA PRO A 140 -24.56 13.65 0.56
C PRO A 140 -23.23 14.06 -0.06
N SER A 141 -23.27 14.98 -1.04
CA SER A 141 -22.07 15.46 -1.76
C SER A 141 -21.18 16.40 -0.95
N THR A 142 -21.52 16.67 0.33
CA THR A 142 -20.72 17.52 1.21
C THR A 142 -19.45 16.81 1.63
N GLU A 143 -18.30 17.45 1.44
CA GLU A 143 -17.02 16.93 1.90
C GLU A 143 -16.84 17.18 3.41
N LYS A 144 -16.46 16.13 4.13
CA LYS A 144 -16.13 16.19 5.57
C LYS A 144 -14.83 15.44 5.83
N SER A 145 -14.08 15.88 6.82
CA SER A 145 -12.94 15.10 7.32
C SER A 145 -13.42 13.84 8.05
N LEU A 146 -12.55 12.82 8.12
CA LEU A 146 -12.86 11.59 8.88
C LEU A 146 -13.22 11.92 10.34
N ARG A 147 -12.50 12.85 10.98
CA ARG A 147 -12.80 13.29 12.36
C ARG A 147 -14.20 13.87 12.49
N GLN A 148 -14.61 14.76 11.58
CA GLN A 148 -15.95 15.34 11.63
C GLN A 148 -17.05 14.29 11.47
N ILE A 149 -16.85 13.33 10.56
CA ILE A 149 -17.78 12.21 10.37
C ILE A 149 -17.88 11.37 11.65
N VAL A 150 -16.74 11.05 12.27
CA VAL A 150 -16.70 10.30 13.53
C VAL A 150 -17.37 11.08 14.67
N SER A 151 -17.14 12.39 14.77
CA SER A 151 -17.81 13.25 15.75
C SER A 151 -19.33 13.28 15.55
N SER A 152 -19.81 13.34 14.31
CA SER A 152 -21.25 13.28 14.00
C SER A 152 -21.88 11.91 14.31
N ALA A 153 -21.13 10.83 14.08
CA ALA A 153 -21.60 9.47 14.37
C ALA A 153 -21.46 9.05 15.84
N SER A 154 -20.71 9.80 16.65
CA SER A 154 -20.44 9.48 18.06
C SER A 154 -21.64 9.76 18.94
N VAL A 155 -21.97 8.81 19.81
CA VAL A 155 -23.04 8.96 20.82
C VAL A 155 -22.60 9.91 21.95
N SER A 156 -21.30 9.99 22.21
CA SER A 156 -20.73 10.79 23.32
C SER A 156 -20.17 12.15 22.89
N GLY A 157 -20.43 12.60 21.66
CA GLY A 157 -19.96 13.90 21.16
C GLY A 157 -18.51 13.92 20.64
N GLY A 158 -17.91 12.74 20.38
CA GLY A 158 -16.56 12.59 19.83
C GLY A 158 -15.42 12.95 20.79
N GLN A 159 -14.18 12.69 20.38
CA GLN A 159 -12.98 13.20 21.05
C GLN A 159 -12.32 14.31 20.23
N GLY A 160 -11.79 15.32 20.92
CA GLY A 160 -11.02 16.41 20.31
C GLY A 160 -11.54 17.80 20.66
N MET A 161 -10.75 18.81 20.28
CA MET A 161 -11.13 20.22 20.45
C MET A 161 -12.24 20.57 19.47
N GLN A 162 -13.36 21.09 19.99
CA GLN A 162 -14.40 21.67 19.17
C GLN A 162 -14.03 23.12 18.84
N LYS A 163 -14.26 23.54 17.59
CA LYS A 163 -14.10 24.94 17.21
C LYS A 163 -15.29 25.69 17.83
N GLU A 164 -15.02 26.60 18.77
CA GLU A 164 -16.04 27.53 19.26
C GLU A 164 -16.57 28.37 18.09
N MET A 165 -17.87 28.57 18.10
CA MET A 165 -18.66 29.18 17.02
C MET A 165 -18.55 30.70 17.04
#